data_AF-Q8BYX6-F1
#
_entry.id   AF-Q8BYX6-F1
#
_cell.length_a   1.000
_cell.length_b   1.000
_cell.length_c   1.000
_cell.angle_alpha   90.00
_cell.angle_beta   90.00
_cell.angle_gamma   90.00
#
_symmetry.space_group_name_H-M   'P 1'
#
loop_
_entity.id
_entity.type
_entity.pdbx_description
1 polymer ?
#
loop_
_entity_poly.entity_id
_entity_poly.type
_entity_poly.pdbx_seq_one_letter_code
_entity_poly.pdbx_strand_id
1 'polypeptide(L)'
;MASHGKLRRERGLQPEYDAQVKGPLAEMRWQLSEQLHCLELQGELRRDLLQELAEFMRRRAEVELEYSRGLDKLAERFTSRSGRLGGSSQEQQSFRKEPTLLSPLHCWAVLLEHTRQQSRESAALSEVLAGPLAQRLSHISEDVGRIVKKVGSVEGLRI
;
A
#
# COMPACT_ATOMS: atom_id res chain seq x y z
N MET A 1 13.70 79.54 -21.56
CA MET A 1 13.49 78.98 -20.20
C MET A 1 12.60 77.74 -20.29
N ALA A 2 13.06 76.65 -19.67
CA ALA A 2 12.36 75.44 -19.20
C ALA A 2 11.33 74.74 -20.11
N SER A 3 11.79 73.78 -20.93
CA SER A 3 10.99 72.69 -21.49
C SER A 3 10.95 71.47 -20.55
N HIS A 4 10.46 71.62 -19.32
CA HIS A 4 10.48 70.55 -18.30
C HIS A 4 9.11 69.95 -17.94
N GLY A 5 8.04 70.30 -18.67
CA GLY A 5 6.67 69.89 -18.31
C GLY A 5 6.23 68.49 -18.77
N LYS A 6 6.83 67.91 -19.81
CA LYS A 6 6.33 66.67 -20.43
C LYS A 6 6.93 65.38 -19.88
N LEU A 7 8.17 65.42 -19.37
CA LEU A 7 8.88 64.25 -18.83
C LEU A 7 8.42 63.81 -17.42
N ARG A 8 7.76 64.69 -16.66
CA ARG A 8 7.32 64.40 -15.29
C ARG A 8 5.99 63.64 -15.23
N ARG A 9 5.15 63.75 -16.27
CA ARG A 9 3.82 63.11 -16.32
C ARG A 9 3.90 61.64 -16.72
N GLU A 10 4.79 61.27 -17.63
CA GLU A 10 5.06 59.86 -17.97
C GLU A 10 5.69 59.08 -16.81
N ARG A 11 6.58 59.73 -16.04
CA ARG A 11 7.24 59.11 -14.87
C ARG A 11 6.32 58.83 -13.68
N GLY A 12 5.14 59.46 -13.61
CA GLY A 12 4.15 59.28 -12.54
C GLY A 12 3.15 58.15 -12.82
N LEU A 13 2.87 57.85 -14.09
CA LEU A 13 1.98 56.74 -14.49
C LEU A 13 2.67 55.37 -14.36
N GLN A 14 4.00 55.33 -14.52
CA GLN A 14 4.81 54.12 -14.38
C GLN A 14 4.77 53.50 -12.97
N PRO A 15 4.96 54.24 -11.85
CA PRO A 15 4.86 53.67 -10.51
C PRO A 15 3.43 53.29 -10.12
N GLU A 16 2.41 53.98 -10.65
CA GLU A 16 1.00 53.60 -10.46
C GLU A 16 0.66 52.31 -11.22
N TYR A 17 1.12 52.17 -12.46
CA TYR A 17 1.02 50.92 -13.24
C TYR A 17 1.80 49.78 -12.58
N ASP A 18 3.00 50.05 -12.09
CA ASP A 18 3.82 49.06 -11.37
C ASP A 18 3.15 48.63 -10.06
N ALA A 19 2.58 49.55 -9.29
CA ALA A 19 1.84 49.21 -8.08
C ALA A 19 0.54 48.45 -8.38
N GLN A 20 -0.20 48.85 -9.42
CA GLN A 20 -1.53 48.32 -9.72
C GLN A 20 -1.51 47.02 -10.53
N VAL A 21 -0.41 46.73 -11.25
CA VAL A 21 -0.26 45.52 -12.06
C VAL A 21 0.86 44.61 -11.54
N LYS A 22 2.06 45.14 -11.23
CA LYS A 22 3.17 44.28 -10.80
C LYS A 22 3.00 43.78 -9.37
N GLY A 23 2.40 44.57 -8.47
CA GLY A 23 2.07 44.15 -7.11
C GLY A 23 1.17 42.90 -7.07
N PRO A 24 -0.07 42.97 -7.63
CA PRO A 24 -0.98 41.83 -7.70
C PRO A 24 -0.41 40.64 -8.49
N LEU A 25 0.35 40.89 -9.56
CA LEU A 25 1.00 39.83 -10.33
C LEU A 25 2.09 39.10 -9.51
N ALA A 26 2.85 39.83 -8.69
CA ALA A 26 3.85 39.24 -7.80
C ALA A 26 3.20 38.41 -6.69
N GLU A 27 2.11 38.92 -6.09
CA GLU A 27 1.31 38.17 -5.11
C GLU A 27 0.73 36.89 -5.71
N MET A 28 0.16 36.96 -6.91
CA MET A 28 -0.37 35.79 -7.62
C MET A 28 0.73 34.76 -7.94
N ARG A 29 1.92 35.23 -8.37
CA ARG A 29 3.08 34.34 -8.60
C ARG A 29 3.52 33.65 -7.32
N TRP A 30 3.63 34.41 -6.22
CA TRP A 30 3.99 33.85 -4.91
C TRP A 30 2.97 32.80 -4.45
N GLN A 31 1.67 33.10 -4.52
CA GLN A 31 0.61 32.14 -4.16
C GLN A 31 0.68 30.86 -5.01
N LEU A 32 0.96 30.97 -6.31
CA LEU A 32 1.09 29.80 -7.19
C LEU A 32 2.34 28.97 -6.86
N SER A 33 3.46 29.59 -6.49
CA SER A 33 4.65 28.89 -6.01
C SER A 33 4.38 28.14 -4.72
N GLU A 34 3.76 28.78 -3.73
CA GLU A 34 3.39 28.09 -2.47
C GLU A 34 2.44 26.91 -2.71
N GLN A 35 1.50 27.05 -3.65
CA GLN A 35 0.61 25.95 -4.04
C GLN A 35 1.37 24.79 -4.70
N LEU A 36 2.34 25.07 -5.58
CA LEU A 36 3.19 24.05 -6.19
C LEU A 36 4.02 23.33 -5.11
N HIS A 37 4.66 24.08 -4.22
CA HIS A 37 5.43 23.51 -3.12
C HIS A 37 4.58 22.60 -2.21
N CYS A 38 3.37 23.03 -1.88
CA CYS A 38 2.42 22.21 -1.12
C CYS A 38 2.04 20.91 -1.86
N LEU A 39 1.85 20.95 -3.18
CA LEU A 39 1.55 19.76 -3.98
C LEU A 39 2.74 18.80 -4.06
N GLU A 40 3.96 19.31 -4.14
CA GLU A 40 5.18 18.51 -4.08
C GLU A 40 5.28 17.77 -2.76
N LEU A 41 5.18 18.48 -1.64
CA LEU A 41 5.24 17.91 -0.30
C LEU A 41 4.16 16.83 -0.11
N GLN A 42 2.92 17.09 -0.52
CA GLN A 42 1.86 16.09 -0.48
C GLN A 42 2.18 14.85 -1.33
N GLY A 43 2.80 15.03 -2.48
CA GLY A 43 3.22 13.93 -3.34
C GLY A 43 4.34 13.09 -2.72
N GLU A 44 5.30 13.73 -2.04
CA GLU A 44 6.36 13.03 -1.31
C GLU A 44 5.80 12.21 -0.15
N LEU A 45 4.94 12.80 0.69
CA LEU A 45 4.28 12.06 1.77
C LEU A 45 3.49 10.85 1.25
N ARG A 46 2.76 11.01 0.13
CA ARG A 46 2.03 9.90 -0.48
C ARG A 46 2.96 8.82 -1.02
N ARG A 47 4.07 9.20 -1.66
CA ARG A 47 5.09 8.26 -2.14
C ARG A 47 5.63 7.43 -0.99
N ASP A 48 5.99 8.07 0.10
CA ASP A 48 6.62 7.44 1.26
C ASP A 48 5.61 6.51 1.97
N LEU A 49 4.37 6.97 2.17
CA LEU A 49 3.28 6.12 2.69
C LEU A 49 3.05 4.86 1.83
N LEU A 50 3.11 4.97 0.51
CA LEU A 50 2.96 3.82 -0.38
C LEU A 50 4.12 2.81 -0.22
N GLN A 51 5.34 3.28 0.05
CA GLN A 51 6.48 2.40 0.34
C GLN A 51 6.30 1.69 1.68
N GLU A 52 5.89 2.43 2.71
CA GLU A 52 5.59 1.85 4.03
C GLU A 52 4.48 0.81 3.95
N LEU A 53 3.41 1.09 3.20
CA LEU A 53 2.33 0.12 2.96
C LEU A 53 2.84 -1.11 2.21
N ALA A 54 3.70 -0.95 1.21
CA ALA A 54 4.29 -2.08 0.50
C ALA A 54 5.12 -2.97 1.44
N GLU A 55 5.93 -2.36 2.32
CA GLU A 55 6.69 -3.09 3.33
C GLU A 55 5.80 -3.76 4.37
N PHE A 56 4.76 -3.06 4.83
CA PHE A 56 3.75 -3.62 5.74
C PHE A 56 3.11 -4.88 5.15
N MET A 57 2.75 -4.88 3.85
CA MET A 57 2.19 -6.06 3.20
C MET A 57 3.17 -7.24 3.16
N ARG A 58 4.47 -6.99 2.95
CA ARG A 58 5.50 -8.04 3.02
C ARG A 58 5.62 -8.62 4.43
N ARG A 59 5.67 -7.78 5.46
CA ARG A 59 5.71 -8.24 6.87
C ARG A 59 4.43 -9.00 7.23
N ARG A 60 3.26 -8.55 6.76
CA ARG A 60 2.01 -9.28 6.96
C ARG A 60 2.02 -10.65 6.27
N ALA A 61 2.59 -10.73 5.06
CA ALA A 61 2.75 -11.99 4.35
C ALA A 61 3.64 -12.99 5.13
N GLU A 62 4.73 -12.53 5.74
CA GLU A 62 5.58 -13.37 6.59
C GLU A 62 4.80 -13.98 7.76
N VAL A 63 3.99 -13.16 8.45
CA VAL A 63 3.12 -13.63 9.55
C VAL A 63 2.11 -14.67 9.08
N GLU A 64 1.44 -14.45 7.93
CA GLU A 64 0.50 -15.43 7.37
C GLU A 64 1.19 -16.74 6.97
N LEU A 65 2.42 -16.67 6.44
CA LEU A 65 3.20 -17.86 6.08
C LEU A 65 3.65 -18.65 7.31
N GLU A 66 4.07 -17.96 8.37
CA GLU A 66 4.39 -18.60 9.65
C GLU A 66 3.17 -19.27 10.27
N TYR A 67 2.01 -18.61 10.21
CA TYR A 67 0.75 -19.16 10.68
C TYR A 67 0.35 -20.43 9.90
N SER A 68 0.41 -20.38 8.56
CA SER A 68 0.20 -21.55 7.69
C SER A 68 1.11 -22.72 8.08
N ARG A 69 2.42 -22.48 8.19
CA ARG A 69 3.39 -23.52 8.62
C ARG A 69 3.09 -24.08 10.01
N GLY A 70 2.58 -23.25 10.91
CA GLY A 70 2.12 -23.66 12.23
C GLY A 70 0.93 -24.62 12.17
N LEU A 71 -0.07 -24.30 11.35
CA LEU A 71 -1.25 -25.14 11.12
C LEU A 71 -0.90 -26.47 10.46
N ASP A 72 -0.01 -26.49 9.46
CA ASP A 72 0.46 -27.73 8.84
C ASP A 72 1.13 -28.66 9.85
N LYS A 73 2.07 -28.12 10.64
CA LYS A 73 2.74 -28.89 11.70
C LYS A 73 1.74 -29.43 12.73
N LEU A 74 0.70 -28.65 13.06
CA LEU A 74 -0.35 -29.08 13.98
C LEU A 74 -1.15 -30.25 13.38
N ALA A 75 -1.62 -30.11 12.14
CA ALA A 75 -2.38 -31.14 11.44
C ALA A 75 -1.58 -32.44 11.26
N GLU A 76 -0.29 -32.36 10.92
CA GLU A 76 0.61 -33.50 10.79
C GLU A 76 0.82 -34.25 12.12
N ARG A 77 1.06 -33.53 13.21
CA ARG A 77 1.24 -34.12 14.55
C ARG A 77 0.03 -34.92 14.99
N PHE A 78 -1.17 -34.42 14.74
CA PHE A 78 -2.39 -35.09 15.15
C PHE A 78 -2.86 -36.19 14.20
N THR A 79 -2.50 -36.09 12.92
CA THR A 79 -2.74 -37.17 11.95
C THR A 79 -1.82 -38.37 12.23
N SER A 80 -0.54 -38.12 12.48
CA SER A 80 0.43 -39.17 12.82
C SER A 80 0.16 -39.83 14.18
N ARG A 81 -0.41 -39.10 15.14
CA ARG A 81 -0.84 -39.62 16.44
C ARG A 81 -2.16 -40.41 16.37
N SER A 82 -3.10 -40.01 15.51
CA SER A 82 -4.33 -40.77 15.26
C SER A 82 -4.04 -42.17 14.71
N GLY A 83 -2.97 -42.34 13.94
CA GLY A 83 -2.48 -43.67 13.52
C GLY A 83 -1.87 -44.53 14.64
N ARG A 84 -1.59 -43.99 15.84
CA ARG A 84 -0.96 -44.72 16.96
C ARG A 84 -1.89 -44.98 18.16
N LEU A 85 -3.00 -44.25 18.29
CA LEU A 85 -3.84 -44.23 19.51
C LEU A 85 -5.20 -44.96 19.40
N GLY A 86 -5.31 -46.01 18.60
CA GLY A 86 -6.39 -46.99 18.80
C GLY A 86 -7.49 -46.98 17.75
N GLY A 87 -7.13 -47.45 16.57
CA GLY A 87 -8.00 -48.33 15.80
C GLY A 87 -7.05 -49.23 15.02
N SER A 88 -7.15 -50.54 15.19
CA SER A 88 -6.49 -51.46 14.26
C SER A 88 -6.79 -50.99 12.82
N SER A 89 -5.91 -51.21 11.85
CA SER A 89 -6.22 -50.91 10.44
C SER A 89 -7.55 -51.56 9.97
N GLN A 90 -8.07 -52.52 10.74
CA GLN A 90 -9.36 -53.18 10.58
C GLN A 90 -10.57 -52.32 11.04
N GLU A 91 -10.47 -51.54 12.12
CA GLU A 91 -11.53 -50.62 12.58
C GLU A 91 -11.60 -49.34 11.73
N GLN A 92 -10.46 -48.83 11.27
CA GLN A 92 -10.46 -47.75 10.26
C GLN A 92 -11.05 -48.23 8.93
N GLN A 93 -10.90 -49.52 8.57
CA GLN A 93 -11.55 -50.09 7.39
C GLN A 93 -13.04 -50.37 7.60
N SER A 94 -13.50 -50.72 8.80
CA SER A 94 -14.92 -50.92 9.09
C SER A 94 -15.69 -49.59 9.19
N PHE A 95 -15.11 -48.53 9.77
CA PHE A 95 -15.70 -47.19 9.78
C PHE A 95 -15.78 -46.53 8.40
N ARG A 96 -14.95 -46.94 7.43
CA ARG A 96 -15.10 -46.51 6.03
C ARG A 96 -16.35 -47.08 5.36
N LYS A 97 -16.98 -48.12 5.93
CA LYS A 97 -18.13 -48.80 5.33
C LYS A 97 -19.49 -48.31 5.85
N GLU A 98 -19.53 -47.55 6.93
CA GLU A 98 -20.80 -47.08 7.51
C GLU A 98 -20.74 -45.57 7.82
N PRO A 99 -21.46 -44.74 7.04
CA PRO A 99 -21.45 -43.29 7.18
C PRO A 99 -22.36 -42.89 8.35
N THR A 100 -21.90 -43.12 9.58
CA THR A 100 -22.48 -42.44 10.74
C THR A 100 -21.85 -41.05 10.84
N LEU A 101 -22.54 -40.07 10.25
CA LEU A 101 -22.15 -38.65 10.08
C LEU A 101 -21.79 -37.89 11.37
N LEU A 102 -21.72 -38.55 12.53
CA LEU A 102 -21.62 -37.94 13.86
C LEU A 102 -20.68 -38.68 14.84
N SER A 103 -19.85 -39.62 14.38
CA SER A 103 -18.83 -40.22 15.26
C SER A 103 -17.80 -39.16 15.68
N PRO A 104 -17.35 -39.11 16.96
CA PRO A 104 -16.26 -38.24 17.39
C PRO A 104 -14.98 -38.35 16.53
N LEU A 105 -14.72 -39.54 15.97
CA LEU A 105 -13.62 -39.77 15.03
C LEU A 105 -13.83 -39.05 13.69
N HIS A 106 -15.07 -39.00 13.19
CA HIS A 106 -15.41 -38.25 11.99
C HIS A 106 -15.27 -36.74 12.23
N CYS A 107 -15.81 -36.22 13.34
CA CYS A 107 -15.66 -34.82 13.72
C CYS A 107 -14.18 -34.42 13.83
N TRP A 108 -13.35 -35.29 14.40
CA TRP A 108 -11.90 -35.07 14.46
C TRP A 108 -11.24 -35.04 13.08
N ALA A 109 -11.61 -35.96 12.18
CA ALA A 109 -11.09 -35.96 10.81
C ALA A 109 -11.48 -34.68 10.05
N VAL A 110 -12.73 -34.21 10.21
CA VAL A 110 -13.21 -32.96 9.62
C VAL A 110 -12.44 -31.75 10.17
N LEU A 111 -12.20 -31.69 11.48
CA LEU A 111 -11.38 -30.63 12.09
C LEU A 111 -9.95 -30.58 11.54
N LEU A 112 -9.33 -31.75 11.35
CA LEU A 112 -7.98 -31.83 10.75
C LEU A 112 -7.97 -31.39 9.29
N GLU A 113 -9.02 -31.69 8.53
CA GLU A 113 -9.14 -31.23 7.15
C GLU A 113 -9.34 -29.70 7.09
N HIS A 114 -10.22 -29.13 7.91
CA HIS A 114 -10.36 -27.68 8.02
C HIS A 114 -9.05 -26.98 8.42
N THR A 115 -8.27 -27.58 9.33
CA THR A 115 -6.95 -27.05 9.72
C THR A 115 -5.99 -27.00 8.53
N ARG A 116 -5.96 -28.04 7.69
CA ARG A 116 -5.16 -28.05 6.45
C ARG A 116 -5.65 -27.04 5.44
N GLN A 117 -6.98 -26.92 5.30
CA GLN A 117 -7.56 -25.97 4.39
C GLN A 117 -7.21 -24.53 4.78
N GLN A 118 -7.32 -24.20 6.06
CA GLN A 118 -6.93 -22.89 6.59
C GLN A 118 -5.42 -22.62 6.41
N SER A 119 -4.57 -23.65 6.55
CA SER A 119 -3.14 -23.52 6.21
C SER A 119 -2.93 -23.11 4.75
N ARG A 120 -3.59 -23.78 3.80
CA ARG A 120 -3.50 -23.47 2.37
C ARG A 120 -3.99 -22.06 2.05
N GLU A 121 -5.09 -21.65 2.67
CA GLU A 121 -5.65 -20.30 2.51
C GLU A 121 -4.71 -19.22 3.03
N SER A 122 -4.10 -19.40 4.21
CA SER A 122 -3.10 -18.47 4.74
C SER A 122 -1.82 -18.43 3.88
N ALA A 123 -1.37 -19.56 3.33
CA ALA A 123 -0.26 -19.59 2.39
C ALA A 123 -0.59 -18.80 1.10
N ALA A 124 -1.77 -19.01 0.52
CA ALA A 124 -2.23 -18.27 -0.66
C ALA A 124 -2.35 -16.75 -0.37
N LEU A 125 -2.86 -16.39 0.81
CA LEU A 125 -2.92 -14.99 1.24
C LEU A 125 -1.52 -14.38 1.35
N SER A 126 -0.56 -15.10 1.94
CA SER A 126 0.84 -14.67 2.01
C SER A 126 1.42 -14.38 0.61
N GLU A 127 1.23 -15.28 -0.35
CA GLU A 127 1.71 -15.10 -1.73
C GLU A 127 1.12 -13.85 -2.38
N VAL A 128 -0.19 -13.60 -2.23
CA VAL A 128 -0.86 -12.41 -2.78
C VAL A 128 -0.35 -11.12 -2.14
N LEU A 129 -0.16 -11.12 -0.81
CA LEU A 129 0.32 -9.96 -0.06
C LEU A 129 1.77 -9.60 -0.43
N ALA A 130 2.67 -10.59 -0.43
CA ALA A 130 4.10 -10.36 -0.70
C ALA A 130 4.40 -10.11 -2.17
N GLY A 131 3.63 -10.72 -3.08
CA GLY A 131 3.80 -10.61 -4.52
C GLY A 131 3.02 -9.43 -5.10
N PRO A 132 1.86 -9.69 -5.73
CA PRO A 132 1.17 -8.72 -6.57
C PRO A 132 0.77 -7.44 -5.83
N LEU A 133 0.35 -7.54 -4.56
CA LEU A 133 -0.08 -6.36 -3.81
C LEU A 133 1.09 -5.43 -3.47
N ALA A 134 2.16 -5.97 -2.85
CA ALA A 134 3.34 -5.18 -2.49
C ALA A 134 4.05 -4.59 -3.74
N GLN A 135 4.12 -5.35 -4.84
CA GLN A 135 4.66 -4.86 -6.11
C GLN A 135 3.83 -3.70 -6.66
N ARG A 136 2.50 -3.83 -6.68
CA ARG A 136 1.61 -2.77 -7.18
C ARG A 136 1.72 -1.49 -6.37
N LEU A 137 1.82 -1.58 -5.05
CA LEU A 137 2.07 -0.41 -4.18
C LEU A 137 3.42 0.25 -4.49
N SER A 138 4.47 -0.55 -4.70
CA SER A 138 5.80 -0.05 -5.06
C SER A 138 5.78 0.66 -6.43
N HIS A 139 5.11 0.09 -7.44
CA HIS A 139 4.94 0.72 -8.74
C HIS A 139 4.19 2.05 -8.67
N ILE A 140 3.09 2.11 -7.92
CA ILE A 140 2.34 3.35 -7.73
C ILE A 140 3.21 4.38 -7.01
N SER A 141 4.01 3.98 -6.02
CA SER A 141 4.97 4.87 -5.36
C SER A 141 5.98 5.47 -6.34
N GLU A 142 6.55 4.66 -7.25
CA GLU A 142 7.44 5.15 -8.30
C GLU A 142 6.75 6.15 -9.23
N ASP A 143 5.52 5.87 -9.64
CA ASP A 143 4.74 6.77 -10.51
C ASP A 143 4.46 8.11 -9.82
N VAL A 144 4.07 8.08 -8.55
CA VAL A 144 3.93 9.30 -7.73
C VAL A 144 5.26 10.06 -7.68
N GLY A 145 6.38 9.37 -7.46
CA GLY A 145 7.72 9.97 -7.49
C GLY A 145 8.06 10.62 -8.85
N ARG A 146 7.68 10.00 -9.97
CA ARG A 146 7.84 10.59 -11.32
C ARG A 146 6.99 11.84 -11.50
N ILE A 147 5.75 11.84 -10.99
CA ILE A 147 4.84 13.00 -11.04
C ILE A 147 5.40 14.15 -10.22
N VAL A 148 5.84 13.90 -8.98
CA VAL A 148 6.43 14.93 -8.10
C VAL A 148 7.64 15.60 -8.75
N LYS A 149 8.55 14.81 -9.36
CA LYS A 149 9.71 15.36 -10.10
C LYS A 149 9.31 16.26 -11.26
N LYS A 150 8.22 15.94 -11.97
CA LYS A 150 7.69 16.79 -13.04
C LYS A 150 7.12 18.10 -12.50
N VAL A 151 6.46 18.08 -11.35
CA VAL A 151 5.96 19.30 -10.68
C VAL A 151 7.12 20.23 -10.33
N GLY A 152 8.20 19.71 -9.72
CA GLY A 152 9.39 20.52 -9.40
C GLY A 152 10.14 21.05 -10.61
N SER A 153 10.08 20.33 -11.74
CA SER A 153 10.63 20.84 -13.01
C SER A 153 9.83 22.03 -13.56
N VAL A 154 8.52 22.12 -13.28
CA VAL A 154 7.68 23.25 -13.68
C VAL A 154 7.97 24.48 -12.83
N GLU A 155 8.28 24.30 -11.54
CA GLU A 155 8.72 25.39 -10.66
C GLU A 155 10.10 25.92 -11.06
N GLY A 156 11.06 25.03 -11.34
CA GLY A 156 12.42 25.41 -11.78
C GLY A 156 12.51 26.11 -13.15
N LEU A 157 11.49 25.98 -14.01
CA LEU A 157 11.41 26.71 -15.30
C LEU A 157 10.83 28.13 -15.18
N ARG A 158 10.35 28.53 -13.99
CA ARG A 158 9.68 29.82 -13.75
C ARG A 158 10.50 30.82 -12.92
N ILE A 159 11.66 30.41 -12.42
CA ILE A 159 12.69 31.24 -11.76
C ILE A 159 13.74 31.62 -12.80
#